data_AF-A0A2X3KWT9-F1
#
_entry.id   AF-A0A2X3KWT9-F1
#
_cell.length_a   1.000
_cell.length_b   1.000
_cell.length_c   1.000
_cell.angle_alpha   90.00
_cell.angle_beta   90.00
_cell.angle_gamma   90.00
#
_symmetry.space_group_name_H-M   'P 1'
#
loop_
_entity.id
_entity.type
_entity.pdbx_description
1 polymer ?
#
loop_
_entity_poly.entity_id
_entity_poly.type
_entity_poly.pdbx_seq_one_letter_code
_entity_poly.pdbx_strand_id
1 'polypeptide(L)'
;MRGVGAVIGCVLAGWAVAAGPMVEALQPNVTLTMDAVGSVRMRCGVAPVGPAGYTGPAELHGSLGPEGGSWRIVATFAVPLSLDPGEARNFVDWRIRLPAGTYTLTWGEPCEGTTEVTFSVAADEAGRQVLIAPKRFISPLTPYTIAVADHPFWQADPDARRAVAWARAALAMDLEVCARKFEVVEVLAREFPDASLGVRVPGTAYAQAITPGYVVRLANEGREFECRVAGERLVRVPDLPVGRVPDEVWAIQVFAYHPAVDLLLHGYLACSADAVLPLARWVPLDASPLVAALTLLLGEGLAPWEGEAGYTSEFPLPGVSLAEVYAEDGVLAVVLADPEHGTSGGACRTGILRAQIEKTALQFPGVAEVRILPPEALQP
;
A
#
# COMPACT_ATOMS: atom_id res chain seq x y z
N MET A 1 44.59 -42.47 -9.52
CA MET A 1 44.66 -41.45 -10.60
C MET A 1 43.49 -41.66 -11.53
N ARG A 2 42.82 -40.56 -11.92
CA ARG A 2 41.62 -40.43 -12.77
C ARG A 2 40.35 -40.96 -12.08
N GLY A 3 39.38 -40.15 -11.65
CA GLY A 3 38.91 -38.86 -12.14
C GLY A 3 37.46 -39.05 -12.60
N VAL A 4 36.53 -39.16 -11.64
CA VAL A 4 35.09 -39.34 -11.90
C VAL A 4 34.45 -37.96 -11.81
N GLY A 5 34.09 -37.39 -12.97
CA GLY A 5 33.32 -36.16 -13.05
C GLY A 5 31.86 -36.44 -12.72
N ALA A 6 31.35 -35.84 -11.65
CA ALA A 6 29.93 -35.80 -11.35
C ALA A 6 29.31 -34.57 -12.02
N VAL A 7 28.50 -34.81 -13.06
CA VAL A 7 27.58 -33.83 -13.63
C VAL A 7 26.34 -33.83 -12.73
N ILE A 8 26.20 -32.82 -11.88
CA ILE A 8 24.98 -32.62 -11.08
C ILE A 8 24.00 -31.84 -11.97
N GLY A 9 23.12 -32.57 -12.64
CA GLY A 9 21.91 -32.00 -13.23
C GLY A 9 20.90 -31.75 -12.12
N CYS A 10 20.75 -30.49 -11.69
CA CYS A 10 19.62 -30.08 -10.86
C CYS A 10 18.34 -30.06 -11.72
N VAL A 11 17.59 -31.16 -11.67
CA VAL A 11 16.18 -31.16 -12.04
C VAL A 11 15.44 -30.37 -10.99
N LEU A 12 15.02 -29.15 -11.34
CA LEU A 12 14.04 -28.38 -10.57
C LEU A 12 12.72 -29.16 -10.60
N ALA A 13 12.49 -29.98 -9.57
CA ALA A 13 11.19 -30.53 -9.28
C ALA A 13 10.30 -29.35 -8.88
N GLY A 14 9.45 -28.93 -9.82
CA GLY A 14 8.40 -27.96 -9.58
C GLY A 14 7.52 -28.44 -8.44
N TRP A 15 7.55 -27.72 -7.33
CA TRP A 15 6.46 -27.75 -6.37
C TRP A 15 5.33 -26.95 -7.00
N ALA A 16 4.50 -27.66 -7.78
CA ALA A 16 3.13 -27.27 -7.95
C ALA A 16 2.50 -27.27 -6.55
N VAL A 17 2.54 -26.12 -5.88
CA VAL A 17 1.64 -25.85 -4.77
C VAL A 17 0.26 -25.91 -5.42
N ALA A 18 -0.41 -27.04 -5.21
CA ALA A 18 -1.84 -27.11 -5.44
C ALA A 18 -2.44 -25.94 -4.67
N ALA A 19 -3.01 -24.97 -5.39
CA ALA A 19 -3.81 -23.93 -4.79
C ALA A 19 -4.95 -24.64 -4.04
N GLY A 20 -4.76 -24.85 -2.74
CA GLY A 20 -5.83 -25.21 -1.83
C GLY A 20 -6.94 -24.17 -1.94
N PRO A 21 -8.20 -24.54 -1.64
CA PRO A 21 -9.34 -23.66 -1.87
C PRO A 21 -9.07 -22.29 -1.24
N MET A 22 -9.09 -21.27 -2.10
CA MET A 22 -8.91 -19.88 -1.72
C MET A 22 -9.91 -19.51 -0.59
N VAL A 23 -9.33 -19.00 0.50
CA VAL A 23 -9.94 -18.22 1.60
C VAL A 23 -10.72 -19.01 2.65
N GLU A 24 -10.01 -19.51 3.67
CA GLU A 24 -10.56 -19.64 5.03
C GLU A 24 -10.60 -18.23 5.65
N ALA A 25 -11.72 -17.51 5.55
CA ALA A 25 -11.85 -16.20 6.22
C ALA A 25 -13.28 -15.96 6.74
N LEU A 26 -13.38 -15.19 7.82
CA LEU A 26 -14.65 -14.74 8.37
C LEU A 26 -15.10 -13.41 7.74
N GLN A 27 -16.32 -13.39 7.23
CA GLN A 27 -17.03 -12.17 6.87
C GLN A 27 -17.81 -11.65 8.09
N PRO A 28 -17.44 -10.51 8.70
CA PRO A 28 -18.23 -9.87 9.75
C PRO A 28 -19.56 -9.38 9.20
N ASN A 29 -20.63 -9.61 9.95
CA ASN A 29 -21.95 -9.08 9.66
C ASN A 29 -22.45 -8.23 10.82
N VAL A 30 -23.14 -7.15 10.48
CA VAL A 30 -23.80 -6.25 11.43
C VAL A 30 -25.23 -6.03 10.96
N THR A 31 -26.18 -6.13 11.88
CA THR A 31 -27.58 -5.78 11.64
C THR A 31 -28.06 -4.83 12.73
N LEU A 32 -28.61 -3.71 12.30
CA LEU A 32 -29.17 -2.65 13.12
C LEU A 32 -30.69 -2.66 12.99
N THR A 33 -31.37 -2.54 14.13
CA THR A 33 -32.82 -2.33 14.19
C THR A 33 -33.14 -1.35 15.31
N MET A 34 -34.33 -0.72 15.25
CA MET A 34 -34.85 0.08 16.35
C MET A 34 -36.22 -0.45 16.76
N ASP A 35 -36.40 -0.60 18.08
CA ASP A 35 -37.69 -0.98 18.66
C ASP A 35 -38.63 0.24 18.82
N ALA A 36 -39.92 -0.03 19.09
CA ALA A 36 -40.92 1.02 19.27
C ALA A 36 -40.69 1.93 20.50
N VAL A 37 -39.76 1.56 21.39
CA VAL A 37 -39.43 2.29 22.62
C VAL A 37 -38.11 3.09 22.47
N GLY A 38 -37.56 3.17 21.25
CA GLY A 38 -36.38 3.96 20.88
C GLY A 38 -35.04 3.28 21.17
N SER A 39 -35.01 1.98 21.47
CA SER A 39 -33.75 1.27 21.70
C SER A 39 -33.18 0.74 20.38
N VAL A 40 -31.92 1.06 20.12
CA VAL A 40 -31.16 0.48 19.00
C VAL A 40 -30.72 -0.92 19.40
N ARG A 41 -31.06 -1.91 18.58
CA ARG A 41 -30.53 -3.26 18.69
C ARG A 41 -29.47 -3.49 17.62
N MET A 42 -28.26 -3.85 18.05
CA MET A 42 -27.10 -4.12 17.22
C MET A 42 -26.74 -5.60 17.36
N ARG A 43 -26.92 -6.36 16.28
CA ARG A 43 -26.49 -7.76 16.19
C ARG A 43 -25.23 -7.84 15.38
N CYS A 44 -24.18 -8.39 15.97
CA CYS A 44 -22.88 -8.50 15.34
C CYS A 44 -22.42 -9.95 15.38
N GLY A 45 -22.01 -10.45 14.21
CA GLY A 45 -21.62 -11.84 14.01
C GLY A 45 -20.62 -12.01 12.89
N VAL A 46 -20.41 -13.26 12.50
CA VAL A 46 -19.53 -13.64 11.39
C VAL A 46 -20.14 -14.79 10.60
N ALA A 47 -19.77 -14.90 9.33
CA ALA A 47 -20.09 -16.03 8.46
C ALA A 47 -18.82 -16.42 7.66
N PRO A 48 -18.61 -17.70 7.32
CA PRO A 48 -17.45 -18.10 6.53
C PRO A 48 -17.59 -17.63 5.08
N VAL A 49 -16.46 -17.29 4.46
CA VAL A 49 -16.36 -16.99 3.03
C VAL A 49 -15.97 -18.24 2.28
N GLY A 50 -16.65 -18.51 1.16
CA GLY A 50 -16.31 -19.63 0.27
C GLY A 50 -16.87 -20.99 0.71
N PRO A 51 -16.63 -22.04 -0.11
CA PRO A 51 -17.30 -23.33 0.03
C PRO A 51 -16.73 -24.23 1.14
N ALA A 52 -15.61 -23.86 1.77
CA ALA A 52 -14.91 -24.68 2.75
C ALA A 52 -15.39 -24.47 4.20
N GLY A 53 -16.17 -23.42 4.48
CA GLY A 53 -16.52 -23.05 5.85
C GLY A 53 -15.36 -22.32 6.54
N TYR A 54 -15.30 -22.38 7.87
CA TYR A 54 -14.19 -21.83 8.66
C TYR A 54 -13.88 -22.74 9.84
N THR A 55 -12.60 -23.03 10.07
CA THR A 55 -12.13 -23.70 11.29
C THR A 55 -10.82 -23.08 11.74
N GLY A 56 -10.84 -22.33 12.84
CA GLY A 56 -9.66 -21.60 13.31
C GLY A 56 -9.92 -20.78 14.58
N PRO A 57 -8.88 -20.16 15.14
CA PRO A 57 -9.05 -19.18 16.22
C PRO A 57 -9.68 -17.89 15.67
N ALA A 58 -10.75 -17.40 16.31
CA ALA A 58 -11.40 -16.15 15.97
C ALA A 58 -11.18 -15.09 17.06
N GLU A 59 -10.58 -13.95 16.67
CA GLU A 59 -10.29 -12.79 17.54
C GLU A 59 -11.19 -11.59 17.20
N LEU A 60 -12.46 -11.64 17.62
CA LEU A 60 -13.45 -10.64 17.26
C LEU A 60 -13.41 -9.44 18.20
N HIS A 61 -13.34 -8.26 17.60
CA HIS A 61 -13.30 -6.96 18.26
C HIS A 61 -14.48 -6.12 17.79
N GLY A 62 -15.23 -5.58 18.75
CA GLY A 62 -16.34 -4.67 18.52
C GLY A 62 -16.12 -3.37 19.25
N SER A 63 -16.40 -2.23 18.61
CA SER A 63 -16.42 -0.95 19.31
C SER A 63 -17.61 -0.10 18.87
N LEU A 64 -18.27 0.55 19.81
CA LEU A 64 -19.36 1.50 19.58
C LEU A 64 -19.05 2.80 20.31
N GLY A 65 -19.13 3.93 19.62
CA GLY A 65 -19.01 5.24 20.24
C GLY A 65 -19.68 6.34 19.44
N PRO A 66 -20.01 7.48 20.09
CA PRO A 66 -20.46 8.68 19.44
C PRO A 66 -19.33 9.35 18.66
N GLU A 67 -19.66 9.98 17.54
CA GLU A 67 -18.72 10.80 16.79
C GLU A 67 -18.26 12.00 17.65
N GLY A 68 -16.95 12.11 17.90
CA GLY A 68 -16.36 13.17 18.73
C GLY A 68 -16.65 13.10 20.24
N GLY A 69 -17.28 12.02 20.75
CA GLY A 69 -17.59 11.91 22.18
C GLY A 69 -16.55 11.14 23.01
N SER A 70 -16.74 11.18 24.35
CA SER A 70 -15.75 10.73 25.33
C SER A 70 -15.90 9.28 25.81
N TRP A 71 -16.89 8.54 25.31
CA TRP A 71 -17.15 7.16 25.74
C TRP A 71 -17.07 6.18 24.56
N ARG A 72 -16.73 4.93 24.88
CA ARG A 72 -16.72 3.82 23.93
C ARG A 72 -17.13 2.54 24.64
N ILE A 73 -18.02 1.77 24.01
CA ILE A 73 -18.34 0.40 24.40
C ILE A 73 -17.45 -0.51 23.58
N VAL A 74 -16.78 -1.47 24.21
CA VAL A 74 -15.88 -2.42 23.55
C VAL A 74 -16.30 -3.84 23.90
N ALA A 75 -16.26 -4.74 22.94
CA ALA A 75 -16.33 -6.18 23.17
C ALA A 75 -15.20 -6.90 22.46
N THR A 76 -14.61 -7.88 23.12
CA THR A 76 -13.53 -8.70 22.59
C THR A 76 -13.84 -10.16 22.84
N PHE A 77 -13.67 -10.99 21.83
CA PHE A 77 -13.85 -12.43 21.89
C PHE A 77 -12.62 -13.11 21.29
N ALA A 78 -12.02 -14.05 22.02
CA ALA A 78 -10.97 -14.92 21.51
C ALA A 78 -11.44 -16.36 21.72
N VAL A 79 -11.94 -17.00 20.65
CA VAL A 79 -12.54 -18.34 20.75
C VAL A 79 -12.11 -19.23 19.59
N PRO A 80 -11.92 -20.54 19.81
CA PRO A 80 -11.89 -21.49 18.70
C PRO A 80 -13.27 -21.51 18.02
N LEU A 81 -13.29 -21.35 16.71
CA LEU A 81 -14.51 -21.24 15.92
C LEU A 81 -14.50 -22.26 14.78
N SER A 82 -15.61 -22.98 14.65
CA SER A 82 -15.91 -23.87 13.53
C SER A 82 -17.29 -23.48 13.00
N LEU A 83 -17.36 -23.17 11.70
CA LEU A 83 -18.58 -22.81 10.98
C LEU A 83 -18.68 -23.61 9.67
N ASP A 84 -19.84 -24.21 9.44
CA ASP A 84 -20.15 -24.86 8.16
C ASP A 84 -20.32 -23.82 7.04
N PRO A 85 -20.12 -24.18 5.76
CA PRO A 85 -20.35 -23.28 4.63
C PRO A 85 -21.76 -22.64 4.68
N GLY A 86 -21.82 -21.31 4.75
CA GLY A 86 -23.07 -20.55 4.84
C GLY A 86 -23.66 -20.41 6.26
N GLU A 87 -23.05 -20.99 7.30
CA GLU A 87 -23.46 -20.79 8.70
C GLU A 87 -23.08 -19.38 9.18
N ALA A 88 -24.02 -18.66 9.81
CA ALA A 88 -23.73 -17.37 10.45
C ALA A 88 -23.87 -17.48 11.97
N ARG A 89 -22.85 -17.02 12.71
CA ARG A 89 -22.85 -17.00 14.18
C ARG A 89 -22.85 -15.58 14.71
N ASN A 90 -23.81 -15.28 15.59
CA ASN A 90 -23.87 -14.01 16.32
C ASN A 90 -23.10 -14.11 17.63
N PHE A 91 -22.37 -13.06 17.98
CA PHE A 91 -21.58 -12.95 19.22
C PHE A 91 -22.08 -11.82 20.10
N VAL A 92 -22.55 -10.75 19.48
CA VAL A 92 -23.08 -9.57 20.16
C VAL A 92 -24.53 -9.37 19.77
N ASP A 93 -25.36 -9.12 20.77
CA ASP A 93 -26.75 -8.67 20.61
C ASP A 93 -27.01 -7.57 21.65
N TRP A 94 -26.54 -6.37 21.35
CA TRP A 94 -26.70 -5.22 22.23
C TRP A 94 -28.05 -4.55 21.99
N ARG A 95 -28.72 -4.18 23.08
CA ARG A 95 -29.93 -3.35 23.04
C ARG A 95 -29.72 -2.13 23.93
N ILE A 96 -29.54 -0.97 23.31
CA ILE A 96 -29.10 0.25 23.99
C ILE A 96 -30.01 1.40 23.57
N ARG A 97 -30.46 2.19 24.55
CA ARG A 97 -31.08 3.49 24.29
C ARG A 97 -29.97 4.53 24.15
N LEU A 98 -29.70 4.95 22.92
CA LEU A 98 -28.72 5.97 22.62
C LEU A 98 -29.38 7.36 22.61
N PRO A 99 -28.69 8.41 23.10
CA PRO A 99 -29.08 9.78 22.84
C PRO A 99 -29.18 10.10 21.35
N ALA A 100 -29.77 11.25 21.00
CA ALA A 100 -29.70 11.72 19.63
C ALA A 100 -28.25 12.08 19.26
N GLY A 101 -27.80 11.69 18.08
CA GLY A 101 -26.42 11.88 17.63
C GLY A 101 -25.99 10.88 16.57
N THR A 102 -24.75 11.01 16.11
CA THR A 102 -24.09 10.09 15.17
C THR A 102 -23.14 9.17 15.91
N TYR A 103 -23.13 7.90 15.50
CA TYR A 103 -22.39 6.82 16.12
C TYR A 103 -21.66 5.99 15.08
N THR A 104 -20.48 5.48 15.45
CA THR A 104 -19.73 4.51 14.66
C THR A 104 -19.68 3.19 15.43
N LEU A 105 -20.12 2.12 14.76
CA LEU A 105 -19.99 0.74 15.22
C LEU A 105 -19.00 0.02 14.32
N THR A 106 -17.94 -0.53 14.91
CA THR A 106 -17.02 -1.45 14.26
C THR A 106 -17.22 -2.86 14.83
N TRP A 107 -17.12 -3.88 13.98
CA TRP A 107 -17.21 -5.28 14.40
C TRP A 107 -16.40 -6.20 13.50
N GLY A 108 -15.62 -7.08 14.12
CA GLY A 108 -15.05 -8.26 13.51
C GLY A 108 -13.58 -8.44 13.86
N GLU A 109 -12.84 -9.18 13.06
CA GLU A 109 -11.43 -9.51 13.31
C GLU A 109 -10.53 -8.46 12.59
N PRO A 110 -9.62 -7.75 13.29
CA PRO A 110 -8.78 -6.71 12.70
C PRO A 110 -7.93 -7.14 11.47
N CYS A 111 -7.58 -8.42 11.36
CA CYS A 111 -6.76 -9.03 10.31
C CYS A 111 -7.56 -9.75 9.20
N GLU A 112 -8.67 -10.41 9.51
CA GLU A 112 -9.52 -11.16 8.58
C GLU A 112 -10.69 -10.31 8.06
N GLY A 113 -11.21 -9.41 8.90
CA GLY A 113 -12.64 -9.14 8.86
C GLY A 113 -13.23 -8.03 9.72
N THR A 114 -13.17 -6.73 9.40
CA THR A 114 -14.02 -5.71 10.07
C THR A 114 -15.15 -5.14 9.20
N THR A 115 -16.32 -4.97 9.81
CA THR A 115 -17.47 -4.22 9.30
C THR A 115 -17.60 -2.95 10.12
N GLU A 116 -17.64 -1.81 9.45
CA GLU A 116 -17.92 -0.51 10.07
C GLU A 116 -19.25 0.04 9.55
N VAL A 117 -20.04 0.60 10.47
CA VAL A 117 -21.26 1.31 10.14
C VAL A 117 -21.34 2.61 10.93
N THR A 118 -21.51 3.70 10.20
CA THR A 118 -21.96 4.98 10.76
C THR A 118 -23.47 5.04 10.70
N PHE A 119 -24.11 5.35 11.83
CA PHE A 119 -25.56 5.52 11.93
C PHE A 119 -25.89 6.68 12.86
N SER A 120 -27.11 7.21 12.76
CA SER A 120 -27.59 8.28 13.61
C SER A 120 -28.89 7.90 14.31
N VAL A 121 -29.08 8.42 15.52
CA VAL A 121 -30.37 8.41 16.23
C VAL A 121 -30.90 9.84 16.22
N ALA A 122 -32.12 10.03 15.74
CA ALA A 122 -32.77 11.35 15.64
C ALA A 122 -34.25 11.25 16.04
N ALA A 123 -34.93 12.38 16.16
CA ALA A 123 -36.39 12.43 16.29
C ALA A 123 -37.03 12.72 14.94
N ASP A 124 -38.13 12.03 14.61
CA ASP A 124 -38.99 12.37 13.47
C ASP A 124 -39.86 13.60 13.76
N GLU A 125 -40.64 14.06 12.77
CA GLU A 125 -41.55 15.21 12.91
C GLU A 125 -42.60 15.02 14.02
N ALA A 126 -42.89 13.78 14.40
CA ALA A 126 -43.81 13.43 15.48
C ALA A 126 -43.12 13.26 16.84
N GLY A 127 -41.81 13.54 16.94
CA GLY A 127 -41.02 13.42 18.16
C GLY A 127 -40.62 11.99 18.53
N ARG A 128 -40.81 11.01 17.64
CA ARG A 128 -40.42 9.61 17.87
C ARG A 128 -38.97 9.40 17.49
N GLN A 129 -38.23 8.61 18.27
CA GLN A 129 -36.86 8.26 17.90
C GLN A 129 -36.84 7.36 16.65
N VAL A 130 -35.93 7.67 15.74
CA VAL A 130 -35.68 6.93 14.49
C VAL A 130 -34.19 6.63 14.34
N LEU A 131 -33.89 5.46 13.81
CA LEU A 131 -32.56 5.02 13.41
C LEU A 131 -32.32 5.37 11.94
N ILE A 132 -31.27 6.11 11.64
CA ILE A 132 -30.85 6.46 10.29
C ILE A 132 -29.55 5.70 9.99
N ALA A 133 -29.56 4.77 9.04
CA ALA A 133 -28.38 3.96 8.73
C ALA A 133 -28.38 3.49 7.26
N PRO A 134 -27.22 3.08 6.72
CA PRO A 134 -27.16 2.54 5.36
C PRO A 134 -28.06 1.30 5.20
N LYS A 135 -28.81 1.22 4.10
CA LYS A 135 -29.87 0.22 3.89
C LYS A 135 -29.41 -1.21 4.16
N ARG A 136 -28.17 -1.56 3.79
CA ARG A 136 -27.62 -2.92 3.97
C ARG A 136 -27.52 -3.38 5.42
N PHE A 137 -27.45 -2.45 6.36
CA PHE A 137 -27.36 -2.75 7.78
C PHE A 137 -28.73 -2.82 8.46
N ILE A 138 -29.81 -2.43 7.79
CA ILE A 138 -31.15 -2.39 8.40
C ILE A 138 -31.96 -3.61 7.97
N SER A 139 -32.34 -4.46 8.92
CA SER A 139 -33.26 -5.57 8.67
C SER A 139 -33.97 -6.04 9.94
N PRO A 140 -35.32 -6.06 10.00
CA PRO A 140 -36.25 -5.59 8.97
C PRO A 140 -36.35 -4.06 8.90
N LEU A 141 -36.83 -3.53 7.77
CA LEU A 141 -37.26 -2.13 7.68
C LEU A 141 -38.52 -1.93 8.54
N THR A 142 -38.48 -1.00 9.48
CA THR A 142 -39.59 -0.66 10.36
C THR A 142 -39.94 0.83 10.23
N PRO A 143 -41.10 1.28 10.75
CA PRO A 143 -41.43 2.71 10.81
C PRO A 143 -40.44 3.55 11.64
N TYR A 144 -39.56 2.91 12.40
CA TYR A 144 -38.53 3.56 13.24
C TYR A 144 -37.15 3.53 12.58
N THR A 145 -37.07 3.18 11.29
CA THR A 145 -35.81 3.12 10.54
C THR A 145 -35.93 3.94 9.26
N ILE A 146 -34.93 4.78 9.01
CA ILE A 146 -34.74 5.53 7.77
C ILE A 146 -33.48 4.98 7.10
N ALA A 147 -33.67 4.25 6.01
CA ALA A 147 -32.56 3.73 5.22
C ALA A 147 -31.97 4.85 4.36
N VAL A 148 -30.68 5.15 4.57
CA VAL A 148 -29.91 6.04 3.70
C VAL A 148 -29.10 5.24 2.68
N ALA A 149 -28.69 5.90 1.60
CA ALA A 149 -27.78 5.30 0.63
C ALA A 149 -26.44 4.98 1.31
N ASP A 150 -25.86 3.83 0.95
CA ASP A 150 -24.51 3.46 1.38
C ASP A 150 -23.50 4.49 0.86
N HIS A 151 -22.71 5.12 1.74
CA HIS A 151 -21.50 5.86 1.33
C HIS A 151 -20.34 4.89 1.08
N PRO A 152 -19.42 5.14 0.12
CA PRO A 152 -19.50 5.96 -1.11
C PRO A 152 -19.93 5.12 -2.34
N PHE A 153 -20.22 5.80 -3.46
CA PHE A 153 -20.67 5.21 -4.75
C PHE A 153 -19.90 3.96 -5.21
N TRP A 154 -18.59 3.89 -4.96
CA TRP A 154 -17.77 2.75 -5.36
C TRP A 154 -18.16 1.43 -4.67
N GLN A 155 -18.83 1.46 -3.52
CA GLN A 155 -19.30 0.23 -2.87
C GLN A 155 -20.47 -0.42 -3.62
N ALA A 156 -21.22 0.35 -4.40
CA ALA A 156 -22.30 -0.18 -5.24
C ALA A 156 -21.77 -0.89 -6.49
N ASP A 157 -20.58 -0.50 -6.95
CA ASP A 157 -19.92 -1.04 -8.13
C ASP A 157 -19.10 -2.32 -7.78
N PRO A 158 -19.45 -3.51 -8.32
CA PRO A 158 -18.69 -4.74 -8.07
C PRO A 158 -17.22 -4.68 -8.52
N ASP A 159 -16.92 -3.97 -9.61
CA ASP A 159 -15.56 -3.86 -10.15
C ASP A 159 -14.70 -2.95 -9.29
N ALA A 160 -15.27 -1.84 -8.81
CA ALA A 160 -14.60 -0.95 -7.86
C ALA A 160 -14.32 -1.66 -6.52
N ARG A 161 -15.28 -2.45 -6.00
CA ARG A 161 -15.07 -3.29 -4.81
C ARG A 161 -13.95 -4.30 -4.99
N ARG A 162 -13.89 -4.96 -6.15
CA ARG A 162 -12.78 -5.88 -6.49
C ARG A 162 -11.44 -5.14 -6.51
N ALA A 163 -11.38 -3.96 -7.15
CA ALA A 163 -10.17 -3.16 -7.22
C ALA A 163 -9.63 -2.77 -5.84
N VAL A 164 -10.50 -2.32 -4.94
CA VAL A 164 -10.14 -1.99 -3.55
C VAL A 164 -9.63 -3.21 -2.80
N ALA A 165 -10.32 -4.35 -2.91
CA ALA A 165 -9.91 -5.58 -2.23
C ALA A 165 -8.52 -6.04 -2.71
N TRP A 166 -8.26 -5.97 -4.01
CA TRP A 166 -6.96 -6.33 -4.57
C TRP A 166 -5.84 -5.35 -4.17
N ALA A 167 -6.10 -4.04 -4.22
CA ALA A 167 -5.14 -3.02 -3.75
C ALA A 167 -4.72 -3.26 -2.29
N ARG A 168 -5.67 -3.54 -1.41
CA ARG A 168 -5.39 -3.88 -0.01
C ARG A 168 -4.57 -5.15 0.12
N ALA A 169 -4.93 -6.22 -0.59
CA ALA A 169 -4.20 -7.47 -0.54
C ALA A 169 -2.76 -7.33 -1.06
N ALA A 170 -2.56 -6.57 -2.14
CA ALA A 170 -1.25 -6.31 -2.71
C ALA A 170 -0.35 -5.53 -1.73
N LEU A 171 -0.84 -4.42 -1.15
CA LEU A 171 -0.09 -3.66 -0.14
C LEU A 171 0.18 -4.46 1.12
N ALA A 172 -0.78 -5.30 1.53
CA ALA A 172 -0.62 -6.14 2.71
C ALA A 172 0.54 -7.12 2.58
N MET A 173 0.64 -7.77 1.42
CA MET A 173 1.72 -8.70 1.11
C MET A 173 3.05 -7.97 1.00
N ASP A 174 3.08 -6.82 0.32
CA ASP A 174 4.30 -6.07 0.04
C ASP A 174 4.91 -5.42 1.29
N LEU A 175 4.06 -4.91 2.19
CA LEU A 175 4.49 -4.21 3.40
C LEU A 175 4.47 -5.09 4.65
N GLU A 176 4.07 -6.36 4.53
CA GLU A 176 3.83 -7.28 5.66
C GLU A 176 2.88 -6.68 6.72
N VAL A 177 1.93 -5.86 6.27
CA VAL A 177 0.90 -5.24 7.10
C VAL A 177 -0.45 -5.88 6.83
N CYS A 178 -1.30 -5.99 7.85
CA CYS A 178 -2.69 -6.40 7.66
C CYS A 178 -3.41 -5.56 6.57
N ALA A 179 -4.06 -6.23 5.61
CA ALA A 179 -4.83 -5.62 4.51
C ALA A 179 -5.93 -4.65 4.97
N ARG A 180 -6.49 -4.85 6.17
CA ARG A 180 -7.55 -4.00 6.72
C ARG A 180 -7.05 -2.79 7.50
N LYS A 181 -5.75 -2.70 7.81
CA LYS A 181 -5.12 -1.46 8.32
C LYS A 181 -5.06 -0.36 7.25
N PHE A 182 -5.26 -0.72 5.98
CA PHE A 182 -5.33 0.24 4.88
C PHE A 182 -6.74 0.80 4.73
N GLU A 183 -6.94 2.04 5.19
CA GLU A 183 -8.18 2.80 5.02
C GLU A 183 -8.34 3.25 3.57
N VAL A 184 -9.57 3.23 3.03
CA VAL A 184 -9.83 3.70 1.66
C VAL A 184 -10.03 5.21 1.70
N VAL A 185 -9.08 5.94 1.13
CA VAL A 185 -9.14 7.40 1.00
C VAL A 185 -9.98 7.82 -0.20
N GLU A 186 -9.74 7.20 -1.36
CA GLU A 186 -10.37 7.60 -2.62
C GLU A 186 -10.47 6.40 -3.58
N VAL A 187 -11.55 6.34 -4.36
CA VAL A 187 -11.70 5.38 -5.47
C VAL A 187 -12.30 6.12 -6.65
N LEU A 188 -11.57 6.21 -7.76
CA LEU A 188 -12.00 6.90 -8.97
C LEU A 188 -11.97 5.96 -10.16
N ALA A 189 -13.09 5.83 -10.87
CA ALA A 189 -13.10 5.22 -12.19
C ALA A 189 -12.26 6.06 -13.16
N ARG A 190 -11.46 5.41 -14.00
CA ARG A 190 -10.53 6.07 -14.92
C ARG A 190 -10.35 5.26 -16.20
N GLU A 191 -10.25 5.96 -17.32
CA GLU A 191 -9.75 5.39 -18.57
C GLU A 191 -8.26 5.67 -18.69
N PHE A 192 -7.45 4.62 -18.68
CA PHE A 192 -6.00 4.73 -18.85
C PHE A 192 -5.65 4.69 -20.34
N PRO A 193 -4.66 5.46 -20.80
CA PRO A 193 -4.34 5.54 -22.23
C PRO A 193 -3.73 4.25 -22.80
N ASP A 194 -3.09 3.44 -21.95
CA ASP A 194 -2.45 2.19 -22.34
C ASP A 194 -2.34 1.18 -21.18
N ALA A 195 -1.77 0.00 -21.47
CA ALA A 195 -1.60 -1.09 -20.51
C ALA A 195 -0.64 -0.79 -19.34
N SER A 196 0.04 0.38 -19.31
CA SER A 196 0.84 0.81 -18.15
C SER A 196 -0.04 1.26 -16.97
N LEU A 197 -1.33 1.54 -17.23
CA LEU A 197 -2.24 2.20 -16.27
C LEU A 197 -1.70 3.57 -15.83
N GLY A 198 -0.96 4.24 -16.71
CA GLY A 198 -0.32 5.54 -16.46
C GLY A 198 0.93 5.46 -15.58
N VAL A 199 1.44 4.27 -15.25
CA VAL A 199 2.70 4.10 -14.50
C VAL A 199 3.70 3.40 -15.40
N ARG A 200 4.54 4.19 -16.06
CA ARG A 200 5.46 3.69 -17.10
C ARG A 200 6.84 3.42 -16.53
N VAL A 201 7.41 2.28 -16.87
CA VAL A 201 8.83 2.00 -16.62
C VAL A 201 9.64 2.42 -17.86
N PRO A 202 10.69 3.25 -17.72
CA PRO A 202 11.57 3.63 -18.82
C PRO A 202 12.08 2.41 -19.60
N GLY A 203 12.12 2.51 -20.93
CA GLY A 203 12.55 1.41 -21.81
C GLY A 203 11.53 0.30 -22.04
N THR A 204 10.40 0.29 -21.32
CA THR A 204 9.34 -0.71 -21.51
C THR A 204 8.33 -0.25 -22.55
N ALA A 205 7.99 -1.12 -23.50
CA ALA A 205 6.90 -0.88 -24.44
C ALA A 205 5.55 -1.33 -23.85
N TYR A 206 4.51 -0.50 -24.01
CA TYR A 206 3.15 -0.78 -23.54
C TYR A 206 2.16 -0.79 -24.70
N ALA A 207 1.22 -1.74 -24.67
CA ALA A 207 0.16 -1.85 -25.67
C ALA A 207 -0.74 -0.61 -25.62
N GLN A 208 -0.85 0.09 -26.76
CA GLN A 208 -1.61 1.33 -26.91
C GLN A 208 -3.11 1.02 -27.04
N ALA A 209 -3.79 0.86 -25.90
CA ALA A 209 -5.20 0.57 -25.82
C ALA A 209 -5.82 1.27 -24.61
N ILE A 210 -6.88 2.06 -24.85
CA ILE A 210 -7.64 2.70 -23.77
C ILE A 210 -8.19 1.60 -22.86
N THR A 211 -7.81 1.64 -21.60
CA THR A 211 -8.04 0.59 -20.62
C THR A 211 -8.84 1.16 -19.45
N PRO A 212 -10.17 0.90 -19.35
CA PRO A 212 -10.97 1.30 -18.20
C PRO A 212 -10.54 0.58 -16.92
N GLY A 213 -10.50 1.30 -15.81
CA GLY A 213 -10.09 0.77 -14.52
C GLY A 213 -10.35 1.76 -13.38
N TYR A 214 -9.62 1.60 -12.28
CA TYR A 214 -9.78 2.40 -11.07
C TYR A 214 -8.43 2.88 -10.53
N VAL A 215 -8.41 4.11 -10.03
CA VAL A 215 -7.38 4.61 -9.13
C VAL A 215 -7.90 4.44 -7.71
N VAL A 216 -7.19 3.66 -6.90
CA VAL A 216 -7.51 3.36 -5.50
C VAL A 216 -6.43 3.98 -4.62
N ARG A 217 -6.82 4.91 -3.75
CA ARG A 217 -5.92 5.48 -2.74
C ARG A 217 -6.24 4.92 -1.38
N LEU A 218 -5.20 4.41 -0.73
CA LEU A 218 -5.24 3.78 0.57
C LEU A 218 -4.34 4.53 1.54
N ALA A 219 -4.68 4.55 2.84
CA ALA A 219 -3.84 5.13 3.88
C ALA A 219 -3.60 4.14 5.01
N ASN A 220 -2.39 4.13 5.57
CA ASN A 220 -2.06 3.39 6.79
C ASN A 220 -0.97 4.14 7.56
N GLU A 221 -1.14 4.31 8.88
CA GLU A 221 -0.15 4.95 9.77
C GLU A 221 0.38 6.32 9.24
N GLY A 222 -0.51 7.10 8.61
CA GLY A 222 -0.18 8.41 8.03
C GLY A 222 0.53 8.38 6.67
N ARG A 223 0.78 7.20 6.11
CA ARG A 223 1.31 7.00 4.75
C ARG A 223 0.17 6.74 3.78
N GLU A 224 0.20 7.41 2.64
CA GLU A 224 -0.75 7.17 1.54
C GLU A 224 -0.11 6.36 0.41
N PHE A 225 -0.93 5.51 -0.20
CA PHE A 225 -0.55 4.59 -1.27
C PHE A 225 -1.54 4.71 -2.42
N GLU A 226 -1.05 4.75 -3.65
CA GLU A 226 -1.90 4.71 -4.84
C GLU A 226 -1.70 3.39 -5.59
N CYS A 227 -2.81 2.70 -5.84
CA CYS A 227 -2.87 1.50 -6.67
C CYS A 227 -3.80 1.75 -7.85
N ARG A 228 -3.39 1.33 -9.03
CA ARG A 228 -4.17 1.45 -10.27
C ARG A 228 -4.52 0.06 -10.76
N VAL A 229 -5.80 -0.20 -10.95
CA VAL A 229 -6.32 -1.55 -11.23
C VAL A 229 -7.17 -1.53 -12.48
N ALA A 230 -6.90 -2.44 -13.41
CA ALA A 230 -7.74 -2.65 -14.59
C ALA A 230 -7.68 -4.11 -15.04
N GLY A 231 -8.84 -4.73 -15.27
CA GLY A 231 -8.93 -6.15 -15.61
C GLY A 231 -8.16 -7.03 -14.61
N GLU A 232 -7.18 -7.78 -15.12
CA GLU A 232 -6.27 -8.65 -14.37
C GLU A 232 -4.91 -8.00 -14.10
N ARG A 233 -4.83 -6.67 -14.06
CA ARG A 233 -3.60 -5.93 -13.77
C ARG A 233 -3.80 -4.98 -12.60
N LEU A 234 -2.84 -5.01 -11.69
CA LEU A 234 -2.67 -4.04 -10.62
C LEU A 234 -1.27 -3.46 -10.71
N VAL A 235 -1.17 -2.13 -10.65
CA VAL A 235 0.10 -1.42 -10.59
C VAL A 235 0.09 -0.52 -9.36
N ARG A 236 1.05 -0.74 -8.46
CA ARG A 236 1.33 0.18 -7.35
C ARG A 236 2.16 1.33 -7.89
N VAL A 237 1.72 2.57 -7.67
CA VAL A 237 2.58 3.74 -7.92
C VAL A 237 3.71 3.70 -6.87
N PRO A 238 4.99 3.81 -7.27
CA PRO A 238 6.10 3.88 -6.34
C PRO A 238 5.93 4.95 -5.24
N ASP A 239 6.71 4.85 -4.17
CA ASP A 239 6.63 5.80 -3.05
C ASP A 239 7.51 7.05 -3.32
N LEU A 240 6.97 8.24 -2.98
CA LEU A 240 7.52 9.62 -3.12
C LEU A 240 7.90 10.05 -4.57
N PRO A 241 7.41 11.21 -5.07
CA PRO A 241 7.63 12.53 -4.48
C PRO A 241 6.34 13.39 -4.37
N VAL A 242 5.91 13.56 -3.11
CA VAL A 242 4.93 14.49 -2.50
C VAL A 242 3.80 15.14 -3.33
N GLY A 243 2.61 15.18 -2.73
CA GLY A 243 1.42 15.81 -3.32
C GLY A 243 0.53 14.81 -4.07
N ARG A 244 -0.42 15.31 -4.87
CA ARG A 244 -1.31 14.45 -5.66
C ARG A 244 -0.53 13.85 -6.83
N VAL A 245 -0.54 12.52 -6.94
CA VAL A 245 0.08 11.80 -8.06
C VAL A 245 -0.59 12.21 -9.38
N PRO A 246 0.17 12.59 -10.42
CA PRO A 246 -0.37 12.86 -11.75
C PRO A 246 -1.00 11.61 -12.40
N ASP A 247 -1.87 11.83 -13.38
CA ASP A 247 -2.52 10.73 -14.11
C ASP A 247 -1.51 9.83 -14.83
N GLU A 248 -0.38 10.38 -15.29
CA GLU A 248 0.72 9.63 -15.89
C GLU A 248 2.06 9.97 -15.24
N VAL A 249 2.83 8.93 -14.90
CA VAL A 249 4.13 9.03 -14.23
C VAL A 249 5.11 8.02 -14.80
N TRP A 250 6.39 8.32 -14.68
CA TRP A 250 7.46 7.33 -14.75
C TRP A 250 7.65 6.68 -13.38
N ALA A 251 7.72 5.35 -13.34
CA ALA A 251 8.27 4.59 -12.23
C ALA A 251 9.77 4.39 -12.47
N ILE A 252 10.58 4.95 -11.58
CA ILE A 252 12.04 4.94 -11.63
C ILE A 252 12.60 4.40 -10.32
N GLN A 253 13.91 4.19 -10.27
CA GLN A 253 14.62 3.85 -9.04
C GLN A 253 15.59 4.98 -8.68
N VAL A 254 15.79 5.22 -7.39
CA VAL A 254 17.03 5.81 -6.87
C VAL A 254 17.73 4.74 -6.06
N PHE A 255 18.99 4.90 -5.74
CA PHE A 255 19.73 3.86 -5.02
C PHE A 255 20.30 4.41 -3.72
N ALA A 256 20.21 3.62 -2.65
CA ALA A 256 20.72 3.96 -1.33
C ALA A 256 21.48 2.79 -0.71
N TYR A 257 22.36 3.08 0.23
CA TYR A 257 23.22 2.07 0.85
C TYR A 257 22.48 1.33 1.97
N HIS A 258 22.74 0.02 2.09
CA HIS A 258 22.15 -0.81 3.13
C HIS A 258 23.26 -1.51 3.95
N PRO A 259 23.73 -0.90 5.06
CA PRO A 259 24.89 -1.41 5.82
C PRO A 259 24.72 -2.84 6.36
N ALA A 260 23.51 -3.25 6.73
CA ALA A 260 23.28 -4.64 7.16
C ALA A 260 23.49 -5.65 6.01
N VAL A 261 23.13 -5.29 4.76
CA VAL A 261 23.38 -6.13 3.59
C VAL A 261 24.88 -6.19 3.30
N ASP A 262 25.60 -5.08 3.42
CA ASP A 262 27.06 -5.06 3.30
C ASP A 262 27.72 -6.04 4.29
N LEU A 263 27.36 -5.93 5.57
CA LEU A 263 27.81 -6.84 6.62
C LEU A 263 27.51 -8.31 6.32
N LEU A 264 26.31 -8.61 5.78
CA LEU A 264 25.93 -9.98 5.42
C LEU A 264 26.72 -10.52 4.23
N LEU A 265 27.04 -9.67 3.25
CA LEU A 265 27.81 -10.06 2.06
C LEU A 265 29.29 -10.29 2.38
N HIS A 266 29.88 -9.45 3.24
CA HIS A 266 31.34 -9.38 3.40
C HIS A 266 31.83 -9.78 4.80
N GLY A 267 30.95 -9.88 5.79
CA GLY A 267 31.30 -10.17 7.19
C GLY A 267 31.87 -8.98 7.98
N TYR A 268 32.04 -7.83 7.32
CA TYR A 268 32.42 -6.52 7.87
C TYR A 268 31.84 -5.43 6.96
N LEU A 269 31.84 -4.17 7.41
CA LEU A 269 31.41 -3.04 6.56
C LEU A 269 32.48 -2.78 5.49
N ALA A 270 32.31 -3.34 4.29
CA ALA A 270 33.24 -3.20 3.18
C ALA A 270 33.00 -1.93 2.35
N CYS A 271 31.86 -1.26 2.56
CA CYS A 271 31.40 -0.13 1.76
C CYS A 271 31.25 -0.54 0.29
N SER A 272 30.67 -1.72 0.09
CA SER A 272 30.51 -2.36 -1.20
C SER A 272 29.37 -1.70 -1.98
N ALA A 273 29.64 -1.43 -3.26
CA ALA A 273 28.61 -1.02 -4.20
C ALA A 273 27.47 -2.06 -4.31
N ASP A 274 27.71 -3.35 -4.04
CA ASP A 274 26.67 -4.38 -4.09
C ASP A 274 25.59 -4.20 -3.01
N ALA A 275 25.94 -3.54 -1.90
CA ALA A 275 25.00 -3.17 -0.85
C ALA A 275 24.29 -1.82 -1.11
N VAL A 276 24.49 -1.23 -2.28
CA VAL A 276 23.71 -0.08 -2.76
C VAL A 276 22.52 -0.59 -3.58
N LEU A 277 21.33 -0.48 -2.99
CA LEU A 277 20.12 -1.17 -3.40
C LEU A 277 19.03 -0.18 -3.89
N PRO A 278 18.12 -0.63 -4.78
CA PRO A 278 17.13 0.26 -5.38
C PRO A 278 16.00 0.62 -4.42
N LEU A 279 15.55 1.87 -4.52
CA LEU A 279 14.38 2.45 -3.89
C LEU A 279 13.48 3.02 -4.99
N ALA A 280 12.25 2.53 -5.09
CA ALA A 280 11.33 2.96 -6.14
C ALA A 280 10.85 4.40 -5.89
N ARG A 281 10.75 5.20 -6.96
CA ARG A 281 10.23 6.58 -6.96
C ARG A 281 9.31 6.78 -8.16
N TRP A 282 8.47 7.80 -8.13
CA TRP A 282 7.76 8.25 -9.32
C TRP A 282 8.22 9.64 -9.76
N VAL A 283 8.08 9.98 -11.04
CA VAL A 283 8.25 11.36 -11.53
C VAL A 283 7.18 11.65 -12.60
N PRO A 284 6.76 12.91 -12.79
CA PRO A 284 5.83 13.27 -13.86
C PRO A 284 6.28 12.78 -15.25
N LEU A 285 5.33 12.35 -16.09
CA LEU A 285 5.67 11.77 -17.40
C LEU A 285 6.32 12.77 -18.38
N ASP A 286 6.04 14.06 -18.22
CA ASP A 286 6.61 15.16 -18.99
C ASP A 286 8.07 15.48 -18.63
N ALA A 287 8.58 14.91 -17.53
CA ALA A 287 9.98 15.02 -17.15
C ALA A 287 10.88 14.01 -17.89
N SER A 288 12.17 14.36 -18.05
CA SER A 288 13.19 13.38 -18.38
C SER A 288 13.38 12.44 -17.19
N PRO A 289 13.08 11.13 -17.30
CA PRO A 289 13.12 10.23 -16.14
C PRO A 289 14.55 10.05 -15.60
N LEU A 290 15.56 10.15 -16.46
CA LEU A 290 16.97 10.09 -16.08
C LEU A 290 17.39 11.29 -15.23
N VAL A 291 17.14 12.50 -15.73
CA VAL A 291 17.51 13.72 -15.01
C VAL A 291 16.73 13.80 -13.70
N ALA A 292 15.44 13.49 -13.74
CA ALA A 292 14.59 13.52 -12.56
C ALA A 292 15.02 12.51 -11.49
N ALA A 293 15.48 11.31 -11.85
CA ALA A 293 16.04 10.35 -10.90
C ALA A 293 17.29 10.87 -10.18
N LEU A 294 18.21 11.50 -10.92
CA LEU A 294 19.41 12.11 -10.35
C LEU A 294 19.07 13.32 -9.47
N THR A 295 18.13 14.15 -9.88
CA THR A 295 17.63 15.28 -9.08
C THR A 295 17.01 14.78 -7.78
N LEU A 296 16.18 13.73 -7.83
CA LEU A 296 15.59 13.13 -6.63
C LEU A 296 16.65 12.54 -5.71
N LEU A 297 17.62 11.79 -6.24
CA LEU A 297 18.71 11.23 -5.42
C LEU A 297 19.48 12.32 -4.68
N LEU A 298 19.81 13.43 -5.35
CA LEU A 298 20.68 14.48 -4.81
C LEU A 298 19.92 15.52 -3.98
N GLY A 299 18.62 15.67 -4.21
CA GLY A 299 17.79 16.70 -3.59
C GLY A 299 16.81 16.19 -2.54
N GLU A 300 16.35 14.94 -2.65
CA GLU A 300 15.40 14.33 -1.72
C GLU A 300 16.11 13.34 -0.81
N GLY A 301 15.81 13.43 0.49
CA GLY A 301 16.32 12.48 1.47
C GLY A 301 15.58 11.14 1.44
N LEU A 302 16.06 10.20 2.25
CA LEU A 302 15.33 8.98 2.52
C LEU A 302 14.01 9.27 3.22
N ALA A 303 12.98 8.52 2.85
CA ALA A 303 11.74 8.51 3.59
C ALA A 303 11.95 7.90 4.99
N PRO A 304 11.15 8.27 6.00
CA PRO A 304 11.28 7.69 7.35
C PRO A 304 11.28 6.16 7.37
N TRP A 305 10.38 5.52 6.60
CA TRP A 305 10.27 4.06 6.53
C TRP A 305 11.44 3.40 5.80
N GLU A 306 12.17 4.11 4.94
CA GLU A 306 13.38 3.57 4.29
C GLU A 306 14.54 3.52 5.30
N GLY A 307 14.64 4.53 6.17
CA GLY A 307 15.56 4.50 7.30
C GLY A 307 15.23 3.39 8.30
N GLU A 308 13.94 3.18 8.61
CA GLU A 308 13.48 2.06 9.44
C GLU A 308 13.78 0.69 8.81
N ALA A 309 13.71 0.60 7.48
CA ALA A 309 14.13 -0.57 6.73
C ALA A 309 15.66 -0.76 6.67
N GLY A 310 16.44 0.16 7.23
CA GLY A 310 17.89 0.04 7.36
C GLY A 310 18.69 0.66 6.22
N TYR A 311 18.05 1.41 5.32
CA TYR A 311 18.75 2.19 4.29
C TYR A 311 19.42 3.43 4.90
N THR A 312 20.56 3.81 4.35
CA THR A 312 21.28 5.04 4.67
C THR A 312 21.75 5.72 3.40
N SER A 313 21.77 7.05 3.43
CA SER A 313 22.39 7.89 2.41
C SER A 313 22.83 9.19 3.07
N GLU A 314 23.94 9.77 2.58
CA GLU A 314 24.30 11.13 2.97
C GLU A 314 23.68 12.19 2.04
N PHE A 315 23.04 11.78 0.95
CA PHE A 315 22.26 12.71 0.15
C PHE A 315 20.91 13.00 0.84
N PRO A 316 20.42 14.25 0.74
CA PRO A 316 21.05 15.42 0.13
C PRO A 316 22.21 15.96 0.99
N LEU A 317 23.32 16.32 0.34
CA LEU A 317 24.46 16.97 0.99
C LEU A 317 24.30 18.50 0.90
N PRO A 318 24.54 19.27 1.99
CA PRO A 318 24.44 20.72 1.95
C PRO A 318 25.35 21.34 0.87
N GLY A 319 24.77 22.18 0.00
CA GLY A 319 25.50 22.85 -1.07
C GLY A 319 25.82 21.98 -2.29
N VAL A 320 25.49 20.68 -2.26
CA VAL A 320 25.68 19.77 -3.40
C VAL A 320 24.39 19.67 -4.19
N SER A 321 24.48 19.82 -5.52
CA SER A 321 23.31 19.66 -6.39
C SER A 321 23.70 19.20 -7.80
N LEU A 322 22.71 18.75 -8.57
CA LEU A 322 22.89 18.45 -9.98
C LEU A 322 22.96 19.75 -10.77
N ALA A 323 24.12 20.05 -11.37
CA ALA A 323 24.28 21.22 -12.22
C ALA A 323 23.76 20.94 -13.64
N GLU A 324 24.31 19.90 -14.27
CA GLU A 324 24.03 19.56 -15.67
C GLU A 324 24.18 18.06 -15.93
N VAL A 325 23.54 17.58 -16.99
CA VAL A 325 23.64 16.20 -17.45
C VAL A 325 23.79 16.19 -18.97
N TYR A 326 24.81 15.48 -19.46
CA TYR A 326 25.07 15.31 -20.88
C TYR A 326 25.14 13.83 -21.24
N ALA A 327 24.50 13.42 -22.31
CA ALA A 327 24.56 12.04 -22.80
C ALA A 327 25.04 12.03 -24.25
N GLU A 328 26.15 11.34 -24.51
CA GLU A 328 26.71 11.17 -25.86
C GLU A 328 27.32 9.77 -25.98
N ASP A 329 27.00 9.05 -27.07
CA ASP A 329 27.53 7.72 -27.39
C ASP A 329 27.50 6.70 -26.25
N GLY A 330 26.45 6.73 -25.43
CA GLY A 330 26.27 5.84 -24.29
C GLY A 330 27.02 6.25 -23.02
N VAL A 331 27.75 7.36 -23.05
CA VAL A 331 28.43 7.93 -21.89
C VAL A 331 27.58 9.07 -21.33
N LEU A 332 27.20 8.98 -20.06
CA LEU A 332 26.48 10.02 -19.33
C LEU A 332 27.45 10.82 -18.46
N ALA A 333 27.67 12.09 -18.76
CA ALA A 333 28.35 13.01 -17.87
C ALA A 333 27.34 13.62 -16.87
N VAL A 334 27.59 13.42 -15.58
CA VAL A 334 26.82 13.98 -14.46
C VAL A 334 27.65 15.07 -13.81
N VAL A 335 27.26 16.33 -14.01
CA VAL A 335 27.98 17.49 -13.47
C VAL A 335 27.35 17.88 -12.14
N LEU A 336 28.15 17.83 -11.08
CA LEU A 336 27.77 18.26 -9.73
C LEU A 336 28.22 19.69 -9.48
N ALA A 337 27.35 20.50 -8.89
CA ALA A 337 27.74 21.72 -8.20
C ALA A 337 28.11 21.35 -6.77
N ASP A 338 29.39 21.42 -6.42
CA ASP A 338 29.92 21.13 -5.08
C ASP A 338 31.00 22.17 -4.68
N PRO A 339 30.62 23.43 -4.42
CA PRO A 339 31.57 24.52 -4.18
C PRO A 339 32.37 24.37 -2.87
N GLU A 340 31.82 23.62 -1.90
CA GLU A 340 32.42 23.42 -0.58
C GLU A 340 33.12 22.05 -0.46
N HIS A 341 33.25 21.32 -1.57
CA HIS A 341 33.84 19.97 -1.62
C HIS A 341 33.18 18.98 -0.64
N GLY A 342 31.87 19.12 -0.41
CA GLY A 342 31.08 18.28 0.50
C GLY A 342 31.01 16.82 0.07
N THR A 343 31.25 16.53 -1.21
CA THR A 343 31.32 15.16 -1.74
C THR A 343 32.65 14.46 -1.48
N SER A 344 33.71 15.17 -1.08
CA SER A 344 35.05 14.61 -0.84
C SER A 344 35.19 13.93 0.53
N GLY A 345 36.07 12.94 0.65
CA GLY A 345 36.37 12.26 1.91
C GLY A 345 36.67 10.78 1.71
N GLY A 346 36.99 10.05 2.78
CA GLY A 346 37.62 8.72 2.67
C GLY A 346 36.93 7.72 1.73
N ALA A 347 37.73 6.81 1.16
CA ALA A 347 37.35 5.91 0.06
C ALA A 347 36.02 5.14 0.25
N CYS A 348 35.70 4.73 1.49
CA CYS A 348 34.41 4.10 1.80
C CYS A 348 33.22 5.04 1.50
N ARG A 349 33.27 6.27 2.01
CA ARG A 349 32.23 7.29 1.85
C ARG A 349 32.03 7.63 0.37
N THR A 350 33.13 8.02 -0.28
CA THR A 350 33.08 8.45 -1.68
C THR A 350 32.73 7.33 -2.63
N GLY A 351 33.14 6.09 -2.35
CA GLY A 351 32.73 4.91 -3.09
C GLY A 351 31.21 4.68 -3.04
N ILE A 352 30.60 4.79 -1.85
CA ILE A 352 29.14 4.62 -1.69
C ILE A 352 28.35 5.76 -2.35
N LEU A 353 28.78 7.01 -2.19
CA LEU A 353 28.13 8.16 -2.85
C LEU A 353 28.19 8.03 -4.38
N ARG A 354 29.35 7.62 -4.91
CA ARG A 354 29.54 7.35 -6.34
C ARG A 354 28.63 6.22 -6.82
N ALA A 355 28.60 5.09 -6.11
CA ALA A 355 27.76 3.94 -6.48
C ALA A 355 26.27 4.28 -6.52
N GLN A 356 25.77 5.14 -5.63
CA GLN A 356 24.38 5.60 -5.64
C GLN A 356 24.06 6.38 -6.93
N ILE A 357 24.93 7.31 -7.35
CA ILE A 357 24.77 8.09 -8.59
C ILE A 357 24.86 7.17 -9.81
N GLU A 358 25.89 6.33 -9.87
CA GLU A 358 26.15 5.45 -11.01
C GLU A 358 25.01 4.45 -11.21
N LYS A 359 24.56 3.75 -10.15
CA LYS A 359 23.43 2.82 -10.26
C LYS A 359 22.12 3.51 -10.64
N THR A 360 21.89 4.72 -10.11
CA THR A 360 20.73 5.52 -10.49
C THR A 360 20.77 5.91 -11.96
N ALA A 361 21.92 6.24 -12.53
CA ALA A 361 22.04 6.56 -13.96
C ALA A 361 22.02 5.33 -14.87
N LEU A 362 22.67 4.23 -14.48
CA LEU A 362 22.81 3.02 -15.28
C LEU A 362 21.51 2.22 -15.45
N GLN A 363 20.46 2.54 -14.69
CA GLN A 363 19.15 1.91 -14.89
C GLN A 363 18.50 2.26 -16.24
N PHE A 364 18.92 3.37 -16.86
CA PHE A 364 18.24 3.90 -18.05
C PHE A 364 18.80 3.29 -19.33
N PRO A 365 17.93 2.85 -20.27
CA PRO A 365 18.38 2.32 -21.54
C PRO A 365 19.14 3.39 -22.32
N GLY A 366 20.32 3.03 -22.82
CA GLY A 366 21.20 3.94 -23.53
C GLY A 366 22.31 4.56 -22.68
N VAL A 367 22.36 4.30 -21.37
CA VAL A 367 23.52 4.65 -20.52
C VAL A 367 24.37 3.41 -20.31
N ALA A 368 25.58 3.41 -20.87
CA ALA A 368 26.57 2.34 -20.73
C ALA A 368 27.69 2.69 -19.75
N GLU A 369 28.04 3.96 -19.64
CA GLU A 369 29.09 4.48 -18.75
C GLU A 369 28.61 5.79 -18.11
N VAL A 370 29.02 6.03 -16.86
CA VAL A 370 28.71 7.26 -16.13
C VAL A 370 30.02 7.95 -15.76
N ARG A 371 30.13 9.26 -16.06
CA ARG A 371 31.27 10.10 -15.69
C ARG A 371 30.79 11.22 -14.79
N ILE A 372 31.26 11.23 -13.56
CA ILE A 372 30.93 12.28 -12.60
C ILE A 372 31.95 13.41 -12.71
N LEU A 373 31.46 14.63 -12.88
CA LEU A 373 32.25 15.84 -13.05
C LEU A 373 31.93 16.85 -11.93
N PRO A 374 32.89 17.68 -11.52
CA PRO A 374 34.29 17.65 -11.95
C PRO A 374 35.03 16.40 -11.41
N PRO A 375 36.17 15.98 -11.99
CA PRO A 375 36.87 14.75 -11.58
C PRO A 375 37.28 14.74 -10.10
N GLU A 376 37.45 15.92 -9.49
CA GLU A 376 37.76 16.11 -8.08
C GLU A 376 36.58 15.80 -7.15
N ALA A 377 35.34 15.75 -7.69
CA ALA A 377 34.18 15.32 -6.93
C ALA A 377 34.28 13.83 -6.56
N LEU A 378 33.81 13.51 -5.35
CA LEU A 378 33.81 12.13 -4.83
C LEU A 378 35.20 11.48 -4.83
N GLN A 379 36.22 12.23 -4.40
CA GLN A 379 37.60 11.74 -4.24
C GLN A 379 37.96 11.46 -2.76
N PRO A 380 38.75 10.40 -2.48
CA PRO A 380 39.16 9.96 -1.14
C PRO A 380 39.95 10.98 -0.32
#